data_AF-A0A6P1KXW5-F1
#
_entry.id   AF-A0A6P1KXW5-F1
#
_cell.length_a   1.000
_cell.length_b   1.000
_cell.length_c   1.000
_cell.angle_alpha   90.00
_cell.angle_beta   90.00
_cell.angle_gamma   90.00
#
_symmetry.space_group_name_H-M   'P 1'
#
loop_
_entity.id
_entity.type
_entity.pdbx_description
1 polymer ?
#
loop_
_entity_poly.entity_id
_entity_poly.type
_entity_poly.pdbx_seq_one_letter_code
_entity_poly.pdbx_strand_id
1 'polypeptide(L)'
;MNKPIRKALDIPTNLDIYQWLEEQAKEYKLRFLLAHAEDGVIWGKFEDGKLLTADSAFDFLPKLRLFTLQQCRAFGERSEVMLWQNNEGFKARLIQDQKDTELIPENQILWGTQADKICGDFTLVSDGSQGLRHAVPLTDIEFDKNQKLYRPLRLSVHHYIDYDDSGVARIDLSRLVNLTTFKEIKK
;
A
#
# COMPACT_ATOMS: atom_id res chain seq x y z
N MET A 1 16.78 2.36 -21.72
CA MET A 1 15.72 2.92 -20.86
C MET A 1 16.12 2.72 -19.41
N ASN A 2 15.95 3.73 -18.55
CA ASN A 2 16.22 3.58 -17.13
C ASN A 2 15.12 2.71 -16.52
N LYS A 3 15.52 1.66 -15.80
CA LYS A 3 14.63 0.77 -15.07
C LYS A 3 14.63 1.19 -13.59
N PRO A 4 13.57 0.91 -12.83
CA PRO A 4 13.64 1.11 -11.39
C PRO A 4 14.72 0.23 -10.79
N ILE A 5 15.31 0.67 -9.68
CA ILE A 5 16.16 -0.18 -8.85
C ILE A 5 15.27 -1.30 -8.31
N ARG A 6 15.75 -2.53 -8.42
CA ARG A 6 15.12 -3.74 -7.86
C ARG A 6 16.18 -4.46 -7.05
N LYS A 7 15.95 -4.58 -5.75
CA LYS A 7 16.92 -5.17 -4.83
C LYS A 7 16.21 -6.12 -3.88
N ALA A 8 16.71 -7.34 -3.74
CA ALA A 8 16.30 -8.22 -2.66
C ALA A 8 16.79 -7.63 -1.32
N LEU A 9 15.92 -7.63 -0.32
CA LEU A 9 16.26 -7.18 1.02
C LEU A 9 16.49 -8.39 1.91
N ASP A 10 17.54 -8.33 2.71
CA ASP A 10 17.83 -9.34 3.72
C ASP A 10 16.79 -9.26 4.84
N ILE A 11 16.29 -10.42 5.25
CA ILE A 11 15.35 -10.55 6.35
C ILE A 11 16.10 -11.16 7.53
N PRO A 12 16.15 -10.49 8.69
CA PRO A 12 16.78 -11.06 9.88
C PRO A 12 16.05 -12.33 10.32
N THR A 13 16.80 -13.31 10.83
CA THR A 13 16.24 -14.59 11.30
C THR A 13 15.18 -14.41 12.40
N ASN A 14 15.39 -13.44 13.30
CA ASN A 14 14.43 -13.04 14.32
C ASN A 14 13.78 -11.71 13.93
N LEU A 15 12.86 -11.78 12.97
CA LEU A 15 12.18 -10.60 12.45
C LEU A 15 11.18 -10.03 13.46
N ASP A 16 11.49 -8.85 14.02
CA ASP A 16 10.46 -7.94 14.54
C ASP A 16 9.92 -7.13 13.36
N ILE A 17 8.68 -7.44 12.96
CA ILE A 17 8.09 -6.83 11.76
C ILE A 17 7.88 -5.32 11.91
N TYR A 18 7.54 -4.83 13.11
CA TYR A 18 7.30 -3.41 13.32
C TYR A 18 8.62 -2.65 13.22
N GLN A 19 9.63 -3.09 13.96
CA GLN A 19 10.95 -2.45 13.93
C GLN A 19 11.54 -2.48 12.52
N TRP A 20 11.49 -3.63 11.84
CA TRP A 20 12.04 -3.77 10.50
C TRP A 20 11.33 -2.84 9.50
N LEU A 21 10.00 -2.77 9.52
CA LEU A 21 9.24 -1.86 8.65
C LEU A 21 9.51 -0.39 8.96
N GLU A 22 9.65 -0.01 10.23
CA GLU A 22 10.01 1.35 10.64
C GLU A 22 11.39 1.76 10.10
N GLU A 23 12.38 0.86 10.17
CA GLU A 23 13.71 1.05 9.61
C GLU A 23 13.65 1.24 8.08
N GLN A 24 12.93 0.36 7.37
CA GLN A 24 12.75 0.48 5.92
C GLN A 24 12.01 1.77 5.54
N ALA A 25 11.00 2.16 6.32
CA ALA A 25 10.24 3.38 6.08
C ALA A 25 11.10 4.62 6.24
N LYS A 26 11.98 4.65 7.25
CA LYS A 26 12.94 5.74 7.45
C LYS A 26 13.96 5.81 6.31
N GLU A 27 14.55 4.68 5.92
CA GLU A 27 15.56 4.63 4.86
C GLU A 27 14.98 5.05 3.51
N TYR A 28 13.80 4.53 3.15
CA TYR A 28 13.21 4.70 1.83
C TYR A 28 12.10 5.75 1.77
N LYS A 29 11.83 6.47 2.86
CA LYS A 29 10.76 7.49 2.96
C LYS A 29 9.38 6.94 2.61
N LEU A 30 9.05 5.77 3.15
CA LEU A 30 7.74 5.14 2.98
C LEU A 30 6.72 5.86 3.86
N ARG A 31 5.48 5.97 3.38
CA ARG A 31 4.42 6.74 4.03
C ARG A 31 3.25 5.87 4.49
N PHE A 32 2.89 4.88 3.68
CA PHE A 32 1.74 4.03 3.92
C PHE A 32 2.14 2.57 3.94
N LEU A 33 1.29 1.76 4.58
CA LEU A 33 1.39 0.33 4.63
C LEU A 33 0.04 -0.29 4.25
N LEU A 34 0.08 -1.27 3.36
CA LEU A 34 -1.05 -2.14 3.02
C LEU A 34 -0.61 -3.59 3.14
N ALA A 35 -1.18 -4.32 4.09
CA ALA A 35 -0.93 -5.74 4.27
C ALA A 35 -2.20 -6.56 4.09
N HIS A 36 -2.00 -7.77 3.60
CA HIS A 36 -3.02 -8.81 3.52
C HIS A 36 -2.60 -9.93 4.47
N ALA A 37 -3.47 -10.21 5.42
CA ALA A 37 -3.34 -11.32 6.34
C ALA A 37 -4.52 -12.28 6.15
N GLU A 38 -4.42 -13.48 6.70
CA GLU A 38 -5.49 -14.49 6.67
C GLU A 38 -6.82 -13.98 7.24
N ASP A 39 -6.76 -13.04 8.20
CA ASP A 39 -7.89 -12.46 8.90
C ASP A 39 -8.31 -11.08 8.38
N GLY A 40 -7.69 -10.58 7.29
CA GLY A 40 -8.18 -9.41 6.56
C GLY A 40 -7.10 -8.46 6.08
N VAL A 41 -7.56 -7.25 5.71
CA VAL A 41 -6.69 -6.16 5.22
C VAL A 41 -6.27 -5.28 6.38
N ILE A 42 -4.97 -5.01 6.46
CA ILE A 42 -4.36 -4.15 7.47
C ILE A 42 -3.81 -2.94 6.76
N TRP A 43 -4.26 -1.76 7.17
CA TRP A 43 -3.66 -0.51 6.76
C TRP A 43 -2.78 0.05 7.87
N GLY A 44 -1.75 0.78 7.47
CA GLY A 44 -0.98 1.60 8.39
C GLY A 44 -0.43 2.86 7.71
N LYS A 45 0.07 3.76 8.54
CA LYS A 45 0.89 4.90 8.12
C LYS A 45 2.15 4.98 8.96
N PHE A 46 3.20 5.53 8.35
CA PHE A 46 4.42 5.87 9.06
C PHE A 46 4.37 7.35 9.43
N GLU A 47 4.51 7.64 10.72
CA GLU A 47 4.52 8.99 11.27
C GLU A 47 5.57 9.08 12.37
N ASP A 48 6.42 10.11 12.32
CA ASP A 48 7.52 10.32 13.28
C ASP A 48 8.42 9.08 13.48
N GLY A 49 8.63 8.32 12.41
CA GLY A 49 9.45 7.10 12.41
C GLY A 49 8.77 5.90 13.08
N LYS A 50 7.47 5.98 13.37
CA LYS A 50 6.66 4.92 13.95
C LYS A 50 5.59 4.43 13.00
N LEU A 51 5.36 3.12 13.03
CA LEU A 51 4.26 2.49 12.29
C LEU A 51 3.00 2.50 13.16
N LEU A 52 1.99 3.22 12.70
CA LEU A 52 0.63 3.17 13.25
C LEU A 52 -0.21 2.26 12.34
N THR A 53 -0.82 1.23 12.92
CA THR A 53 -1.73 0.31 12.22
C THR A 53 -3.17 0.57 12.62
N ALA A 54 -4.11 0.31 11.71
CA ALA A 54 -5.51 0.64 11.92
C ALA A 54 -6.16 -0.04 13.15
N ASP A 55 -5.62 -1.17 13.62
CA ASP A 55 -6.09 -1.85 14.83
C ASP A 55 -5.89 -1.04 16.11
N SER A 56 -4.93 -0.10 16.12
CA SER A 56 -4.74 0.82 17.25
C SER A 56 -5.89 1.84 17.37
N ALA A 57 -6.60 2.10 16.28
CA ALA A 57 -7.79 2.97 16.25
C ALA A 57 -9.11 2.17 16.33
N PHE A 58 -9.12 0.94 15.82
CA PHE A 58 -10.29 0.05 15.78
C PHE A 58 -9.88 -1.37 16.17
N ASP A 59 -10.11 -1.73 17.43
CA ASP A 59 -9.63 -2.98 18.06
C ASP A 59 -10.10 -4.29 17.40
N PHE A 60 -11.21 -4.26 16.67
CA PHE A 60 -11.77 -5.39 15.94
C PHE A 60 -11.09 -5.65 14.57
N LEU A 61 -10.20 -4.76 14.12
CA LEU A 61 -9.46 -4.95 12.88
C LEU A 61 -8.25 -5.90 13.07
N PRO A 62 -7.83 -6.59 12.00
CA PRO A 62 -6.69 -7.51 12.06
C PRO A 62 -5.41 -6.79 12.49
N LYS A 63 -4.59 -7.49 13.29
CA LYS A 63 -3.30 -6.99 13.77
C LYS A 63 -2.17 -7.44 12.86
N LEU A 64 -1.14 -6.60 12.69
CA LEU A 64 0.04 -6.97 11.92
C LEU A 64 0.87 -8.02 12.68
N ARG A 65 0.82 -9.26 12.21
CA ARG A 65 1.51 -10.41 12.81
C ARG A 65 2.11 -11.27 11.73
N LEU A 66 3.36 -11.70 11.91
CA LEU A 66 4.05 -12.54 10.94
C LEU A 66 3.31 -13.85 10.65
N PHE A 67 2.70 -14.46 11.67
CA PHE A 67 2.06 -15.77 11.53
C PHE A 67 0.86 -15.77 10.56
N THR A 68 0.11 -14.67 10.46
CA THR A 68 -1.04 -14.56 9.55
C THR A 68 -0.72 -13.80 8.27
N LEU A 69 0.50 -13.28 8.13
CA LEU A 69 0.85 -12.34 7.07
C LEU A 69 1.13 -13.06 5.75
N GLN A 70 0.33 -12.75 4.72
CA GLN A 70 0.56 -13.25 3.36
C GLN A 70 1.48 -12.30 2.58
N GLN A 71 1.18 -11.00 2.64
CA GLN A 71 2.00 -9.95 2.03
C GLN A 71 1.82 -8.60 2.75
N CYS A 72 2.88 -7.80 2.79
CA CYS A 72 2.91 -6.44 3.32
C CYS A 72 3.64 -5.54 2.33
N ARG A 73 2.99 -4.47 1.90
CA ARG A 73 3.58 -3.44 1.03
C ARG A 73 3.65 -2.14 1.80
N ALA A 74 4.86 -1.70 2.13
CA ALA A 74 5.15 -0.38 2.65
C ALA A 74 5.62 0.49 1.48
N PHE A 75 4.96 1.62 1.23
CA PHE A 75 5.15 2.38 0.00
C PHE A 75 5.14 3.89 0.23
N GLY A 76 5.82 4.60 -0.67
CA GLY A 76 5.89 6.04 -0.72
C GLY A 76 6.09 6.54 -2.16
N GLU A 77 6.31 7.83 -2.29
CA GLU A 77 6.32 8.52 -3.58
C GLU A 77 7.35 7.91 -4.55
N ARG A 78 8.52 7.49 -4.07
CA ARG A 78 9.64 7.03 -4.91
C ARG A 78 10.01 5.57 -4.72
N SER A 79 9.38 4.87 -3.79
CA SER A 79 9.86 3.57 -3.34
C SER A 79 8.73 2.71 -2.78
N GLU A 80 8.93 1.40 -2.89
CA GLU A 80 8.12 0.40 -2.21
C GLU A 80 9.02 -0.70 -1.66
N VAL A 81 8.77 -1.08 -0.41
CA VAL A 81 9.23 -2.33 0.16
C VAL A 81 8.07 -3.29 0.24
N MET A 82 8.23 -4.46 -0.37
CA MET A 82 7.27 -5.56 -0.29
C MET A 82 7.91 -6.72 0.47
N LEU A 83 7.23 -7.17 1.52
CA LEU A 83 7.50 -8.39 2.27
C LEU A 83 6.39 -9.39 1.92
N TRP A 84 6.72 -10.62 1.58
CA TRP A 84 5.72 -11.65 1.27
C TRP A 84 6.21 -13.03 1.67
N GLN A 85 5.25 -13.93 1.94
CA GLN A 85 5.54 -15.31 2.25
C GLN A 85 5.49 -16.18 0.98
N ASN A 86 6.41 -17.13 0.87
CA ASN A 86 6.34 -18.23 -0.08
C ASN A 86 6.69 -19.56 0.61
N ASN A 87 6.78 -20.64 -0.16
CA ASN A 87 7.10 -21.98 0.37
C ASN A 87 8.48 -22.09 1.06
N GLU A 88 9.39 -21.13 0.81
CA GLU A 88 10.73 -21.07 1.40
C GLU A 88 10.81 -20.08 2.58
N GLY A 89 9.69 -19.49 2.98
CA GLY A 89 9.60 -18.50 4.05
C GLY A 89 9.37 -17.08 3.53
N PHE A 90 9.69 -16.09 4.35
CA PHE A 90 9.53 -14.68 3.97
C PHE A 90 10.62 -14.24 2.99
N LYS A 91 10.22 -13.47 2.00
CA LYS A 91 11.09 -12.76 1.06
C LYS A 91 10.74 -11.28 1.09
N ALA A 92 11.73 -10.43 0.87
CA ALA A 92 11.54 -8.99 0.80
C ALA A 92 12.26 -8.39 -0.40
N ARG A 93 11.69 -7.32 -0.94
CA ARG A 93 12.27 -6.56 -2.05
C ARG A 93 12.01 -5.08 -1.91
N LEU A 94 12.96 -4.30 -2.38
CA LEU A 94 12.84 -2.88 -2.66
C LEU A 94 12.62 -2.68 -4.16
N ILE A 95 11.69 -1.78 -4.48
CA ILE A 95 11.56 -1.13 -5.79
C ILE A 95 11.74 0.36 -5.55
N GLN A 96 12.62 1.02 -6.31
CA GLN A 96 12.85 2.45 -6.20
C GLN A 96 12.98 3.09 -7.58
N ASP A 97 12.25 4.19 -7.78
CA ASP A 97 12.30 4.96 -9.02
C ASP A 97 13.69 5.57 -9.21
N GLN A 98 14.21 5.47 -10.44
CA GLN A 98 15.34 6.27 -10.90
C GLN A 98 14.85 7.46 -11.71
N LYS A 99 15.74 8.44 -11.90
CA LYS A 99 15.47 9.55 -12.81
C LYS A 99 15.15 9.01 -14.21
N ASP A 100 14.11 9.57 -14.84
CA ASP A 100 13.70 9.23 -16.20
C ASP A 100 13.34 7.73 -16.37
N THR A 101 12.88 7.08 -15.29
CA THR A 101 12.34 5.71 -15.37
C THR A 101 11.06 5.74 -16.21
N GLU A 102 11.01 4.90 -17.24
CA GLU A 102 9.81 4.76 -18.05
C GLU A 102 8.74 4.01 -17.27
N LEU A 103 7.58 4.66 -17.07
CA LEU A 103 6.46 4.12 -16.32
C LEU A 103 5.13 4.71 -16.79
N ILE A 104 4.06 3.98 -16.51
CA ILE A 104 2.67 4.43 -16.67
C ILE A 104 2.10 4.59 -15.26
N PRO A 105 1.70 5.80 -14.85
CA PRO A 105 1.03 5.98 -13.58
C PRO A 105 -0.48 5.66 -13.74
N GLU A 106 -1.08 5.04 -12.73
CA GLU A 106 -2.50 4.71 -12.67
C GLU A 106 -3.07 4.99 -11.27
N ASN A 107 -4.32 5.48 -11.18
CA ASN A 107 -5.08 5.54 -9.94
C ASN A 107 -6.16 4.47 -9.92
N GLN A 108 -5.95 3.40 -9.16
CA GLN A 108 -6.91 2.30 -9.00
C GLN A 108 -7.99 2.66 -7.97
N ILE A 109 -9.23 2.26 -8.22
CA ILE A 109 -10.35 2.51 -7.30
C ILE A 109 -10.26 1.54 -6.12
N LEU A 110 -10.30 2.09 -4.90
CA LEU A 110 -10.51 1.30 -3.69
C LEU A 110 -11.99 1.23 -3.33
N TRP A 111 -12.36 0.16 -2.64
CA TRP A 111 -13.70 -0.04 -2.10
C TRP A 111 -13.95 0.97 -0.97
N GLY A 112 -15.21 1.35 -0.79
CA GLY A 112 -15.63 2.37 0.17
C GLY A 112 -16.50 3.43 -0.51
N THR A 113 -17.79 3.39 -0.20
CA THR A 113 -18.80 4.35 -0.67
C THR A 113 -19.28 5.29 0.44
N GLN A 114 -18.92 4.99 1.69
CA GLN A 114 -19.23 5.83 2.85
C GLN A 114 -18.15 5.72 3.94
N ALA A 115 -18.05 6.76 4.76
CA ALA A 115 -17.37 6.71 6.05
C ALA A 115 -18.33 6.26 7.15
N ASP A 116 -17.93 5.25 7.92
CA ASP A 116 -18.65 4.77 9.10
C ASP A 116 -18.21 5.55 10.36
N LYS A 117 -16.89 5.76 10.53
CA LYS A 117 -16.31 6.44 11.70
C LYS A 117 -14.89 6.92 11.43
N ILE A 118 -14.51 8.06 12.01
CA ILE A 118 -13.12 8.56 12.05
C ILE A 118 -12.57 8.35 13.47
N CYS A 119 -11.37 7.82 13.60
CA CYS A 119 -10.67 7.66 14.88
C CYS A 119 -9.16 7.86 14.69
N GLY A 120 -8.61 8.89 15.34
CA GLY A 120 -7.23 9.31 15.10
C GLY A 120 -7.02 9.64 13.62
N ASP A 121 -6.00 9.02 13.02
CA ASP A 121 -5.62 9.22 11.62
C ASP A 121 -6.32 8.29 10.63
N PHE A 122 -7.27 7.50 11.11
CA PHE A 122 -7.93 6.47 10.31
C PHE A 122 -9.42 6.76 10.14
N THR A 123 -9.91 6.53 8.92
CA THR A 123 -11.33 6.49 8.62
C THR A 123 -11.74 5.06 8.33
N LEU A 124 -12.65 4.51 9.14
CA LEU A 124 -13.37 3.29 8.84
C LEU A 124 -14.35 3.58 7.71
N VAL A 125 -14.18 2.89 6.59
CA VAL A 125 -15.05 3.01 5.42
C VAL A 125 -15.73 1.68 5.13
N SER A 126 -16.95 1.76 4.59
CA SER A 126 -17.70 0.58 4.16
C SER A 126 -18.16 0.72 2.71
N ASP A 127 -18.28 -0.41 2.00
CA ASP A 127 -18.73 -0.46 0.60
C ASP A 127 -20.15 -1.01 0.47
N GLY A 128 -21.01 -0.22 -0.18
CA GLY A 128 -22.39 -0.58 -0.49
C GLY A 128 -23.21 -0.98 0.74
N SER A 129 -24.19 -1.84 0.53
CA SER A 129 -25.02 -2.42 1.60
C SER A 129 -24.46 -3.74 2.16
N GLN A 130 -23.45 -4.32 1.51
CA GLN A 130 -22.83 -5.59 1.92
C GLN A 130 -21.83 -5.43 3.07
N GLY A 131 -21.43 -4.18 3.39
CA GLY A 131 -20.71 -3.88 4.63
C GLY A 131 -19.26 -4.37 4.67
N LEU A 132 -18.62 -4.58 3.52
CA LEU A 132 -17.18 -4.78 3.46
C LEU A 132 -16.49 -3.55 4.05
N ARG A 133 -15.68 -3.76 5.09
CA ARG A 133 -15.06 -2.70 5.89
C ARG A 133 -13.55 -2.80 5.87
N HIS A 134 -12.92 -1.64 5.86
CA HIS A 134 -11.50 -1.46 6.16
C HIS A 134 -11.28 -0.02 6.67
N ALA A 135 -10.19 0.21 7.40
CA ALA A 135 -9.89 1.55 7.90
C ALA A 135 -8.64 2.10 7.22
N VAL A 136 -8.82 3.14 6.42
CA VAL A 136 -7.76 3.77 5.63
C VAL A 136 -7.11 4.93 6.39
N PRO A 137 -5.79 5.16 6.25
CA PRO A 137 -5.06 6.23 6.93
C PRO A 137 -5.25 7.59 6.23
N LEU A 138 -6.50 7.99 6.05
CA LEU A 138 -6.94 9.29 5.51
C LEU A 138 -8.17 9.75 6.29
N THR A 139 -8.21 11.01 6.71
CA THR A 139 -9.35 11.60 7.44
C THR A 139 -10.24 12.47 6.55
N ASP A 140 -9.63 13.12 5.54
CA ASP A 140 -10.30 14.13 4.72
C ASP A 140 -10.84 13.50 3.43
N ILE A 141 -11.84 12.62 3.58
CA ILE A 141 -12.46 11.89 2.47
C ILE A 141 -13.86 12.46 2.20
N GLU A 142 -14.04 13.05 1.03
CA GLU A 142 -15.35 13.52 0.57
C GLU A 142 -16.13 12.37 -0.09
N PHE A 143 -17.21 11.93 0.56
CA PHE A 143 -18.17 11.00 0.00
C PHE A 143 -19.37 11.74 -0.57
N ASP A 144 -19.88 11.29 -1.71
CA ASP A 144 -21.06 11.86 -2.34
C ASP A 144 -22.31 11.10 -1.87
N LYS A 145 -23.08 11.74 -0.99
CA LYS A 145 -24.32 11.19 -0.44
C LYS A 145 -25.40 10.97 -1.51
N ASN A 146 -25.32 11.68 -2.63
CA ASN A 146 -26.27 11.59 -3.74
C ASN A 146 -25.86 10.52 -4.77
N GLN A 147 -24.60 10.10 -4.78
CA GLN A 147 -24.09 9.05 -5.67
C GLN A 147 -23.69 7.80 -4.87
N LYS A 148 -24.64 6.88 -4.68
CA LYS A 148 -24.42 5.63 -3.93
C LYS A 148 -23.26 4.75 -4.43
N LEU A 149 -22.81 4.95 -5.67
CA LEU A 149 -21.70 4.20 -6.28
C LEU A 149 -20.40 5.00 -6.36
N TYR A 150 -20.39 6.23 -5.84
CA TYR A 150 -19.19 7.05 -5.84
C TYR A 150 -18.18 6.50 -4.84
N ARG A 151 -17.00 6.15 -5.37
CA ARG A 151 -15.84 5.70 -4.60
C ARG A 151 -14.78 6.77 -4.72
N PRO A 152 -14.46 7.54 -3.66
CA PRO A 152 -13.44 8.58 -3.71
C PRO A 152 -12.02 8.03 -3.57
N LEU A 153 -11.84 6.92 -2.85
CA LEU A 153 -10.52 6.39 -2.53
C LEU A 153 -9.79 5.84 -3.76
N ARG A 154 -8.52 6.22 -3.90
CA ARG A 154 -7.63 5.80 -4.98
C ARG A 154 -6.32 5.27 -4.41
N LEU A 155 -5.85 4.18 -4.98
CA LEU A 155 -4.51 3.67 -4.79
C LEU A 155 -3.68 4.00 -6.03
N SER A 156 -2.69 4.87 -5.89
CA SER A 156 -1.80 5.24 -6.98
C SER A 156 -0.74 4.16 -7.18
N VAL A 157 -0.55 3.75 -8.44
CA VAL A 157 0.33 2.67 -8.87
C VAL A 157 1.20 3.18 -10.01
N HIS A 158 2.47 2.78 -10.04
CA HIS A 158 3.34 2.93 -11.20
C HIS A 158 3.57 1.57 -11.84
N HIS A 159 3.33 1.47 -13.14
CA HIS A 159 3.59 0.30 -13.97
C HIS A 159 4.86 0.52 -14.79
N TYR A 160 5.86 -0.34 -14.61
CA TYR A 160 7.12 -0.28 -15.38
C TYR A 160 7.04 -1.14 -16.62
N ILE A 161 7.56 -0.60 -17.72
CA ILE A 161 7.51 -1.24 -19.03
C ILE A 161 8.82 -1.99 -19.28
N ASP A 162 8.70 -3.17 -19.87
CA ASP A 162 9.81 -3.92 -20.46
C ASP A 162 9.46 -4.30 -21.90
N TYR A 163 10.49 -4.58 -22.71
CA TYR A 163 10.34 -4.92 -24.11
C TYR A 163 11.03 -6.26 -24.37
N ASP A 164 10.37 -7.14 -25.13
CA ASP A 164 11.01 -8.37 -25.59
C ASP A 164 11.88 -8.15 -26.84
N ASP A 165 12.56 -9.20 -27.30
CA ASP A 165 13.46 -9.15 -28.45
C ASP A 165 12.76 -8.75 -29.77
N SER A 166 11.42 -8.85 -29.83
CA SER A 166 10.61 -8.41 -30.97
C SER A 166 10.13 -6.96 -30.85
N GLY A 167 10.40 -6.30 -29.72
CA GLY A 167 9.99 -4.93 -29.42
C GLY A 167 8.58 -4.80 -28.84
N VAL A 168 7.95 -5.90 -28.40
CA VAL A 168 6.61 -5.85 -27.77
C VAL A 168 6.73 -5.34 -26.34
N ALA A 169 6.00 -4.27 -26.02
CA ALA A 169 5.93 -3.70 -24.68
C ALA A 169 5.03 -4.52 -23.75
N ARG A 170 5.46 -4.73 -22.50
CA ARG A 170 4.66 -5.35 -21.44
C ARG A 170 4.85 -4.64 -20.10
N ILE A 171 3.84 -4.69 -19.24
CA ILE A 171 4.01 -4.33 -17.83
C ILE A 171 4.80 -5.46 -17.17
N ASP A 172 6.03 -5.17 -16.81
CA ASP A 172 6.93 -6.13 -16.15
C ASP A 172 6.78 -6.09 -14.62
N LEU A 173 6.44 -4.93 -14.08
CA LEU A 173 6.34 -4.74 -12.64
C LEU A 173 5.40 -3.58 -12.31
N SER A 174 4.73 -3.67 -11.16
CA SER A 174 3.95 -2.55 -10.61
C SER A 174 4.30 -2.31 -9.14
N ARG A 175 4.39 -1.05 -8.73
CA ARG A 175 4.53 -0.67 -7.31
C ARG A 175 3.42 0.27 -6.86
N LEU A 176 3.07 0.23 -5.58
CA LEU A 176 2.24 1.24 -4.94
C LEU A 176 3.06 2.51 -4.75
N VAL A 177 2.36 3.64 -4.78
CA VAL A 177 2.95 4.98 -4.72
C VAL A 177 2.30 5.80 -3.63
N ASN A 178 0.97 5.82 -3.61
CA ASN A 178 0.22 6.72 -2.73
C ASN A 178 -1.19 6.21 -2.47
N LEU A 179 -1.77 6.65 -1.36
CA LEU A 179 -3.19 6.51 -1.07
C LEU A 179 -3.80 7.92 -1.10
N THR A 180 -4.86 8.11 -1.89
CA THR A 180 -5.38 9.45 -2.15
C THR A 180 -6.89 9.45 -2.45
N THR A 181 -7.47 10.64 -2.59
CA THR A 181 -8.84 10.89 -3.04
C THR A 181 -8.90 11.58 -4.41
N PHE A 182 -7.75 11.94 -4.99
CA PHE A 182 -7.68 12.54 -6.32
C PHE A 182 -7.93 11.50 -7.40
N LYS A 183 -8.97 11.71 -8.22
CA LYS A 183 -9.25 10.85 -9.38
C LYS A 183 -8.12 10.89 -10.40
N GLU A 184 -7.68 12.09 -10.74
CA GLU A 184 -6.63 12.32 -11.73
C GLU A 184 -5.25 12.26 -11.10
N ILE A 185 -4.29 11.83 -11.91
CA ILE A 185 -2.88 11.78 -11.52
C ILE A 185 -2.34 13.19 -11.70
N LYS A 186 -1.87 13.80 -10.60
CA LYS A 186 -1.21 15.10 -10.66
C LYS A 186 0.13 14.92 -11.39
N LYS A 187 0.32 15.66 -12.49
CA LYS A 187 1.57 15.71 -13.27
C LYS A 187 2.63 16.54 -12.55
#